data_AF-A0A7K6L0L0-F1
#
_entry.id   AF-A0A7K6L0L0-F1
#
_cell.length_a   1.000
_cell.length_b   1.000
_cell.length_c   1.000
_cell.angle_alpha   90.00
_cell.angle_beta   90.00
_cell.angle_gamma   90.00
#
_symmetry.space_group_name_H-M   'P 1'
#
loop_
_entity.id
_entity.type
_entity.pdbx_description
1 polymer ?
#
loop_
_entity_poly.entity_id
_entity_poly.type
_entity_poly.pdbx_seq_one_letter_code
_entity_poly.pdbx_strand_id
1 'polypeptide(L)'
;DFCPENSYQDYPQPIGYNATISAPHMHAMALELLKDHLRDGSTVLDIGSGSGYLTTCMALMASILDDKKGKVVGIDHIKGLVDLSISNISKHHRDLLMDGRITMV
;
A
#
# COMPACT_ATOMS: atom_id res chain seq x y z
N ASP A 1 -10.99 -1.73 3.38
CA ASP A 1 -11.53 -0.51 2.73
C ASP A 1 -10.48 0.45 2.22
N PHE A 2 -9.80 0.08 1.12
CA PHE A 2 -8.93 0.97 0.33
C PHE A 2 -9.61 1.52 -0.92
N CYS A 3 -10.78 0.96 -1.23
CA CYS A 3 -11.57 1.24 -2.42
C CYS A 3 -12.98 1.64 -1.97
N PRO A 4 -13.50 2.80 -2.37
CA PRO A 4 -14.78 3.31 -1.86
C PRO A 4 -15.99 2.53 -2.39
N GLU A 5 -15.92 2.03 -3.62
CA GLU A 5 -17.02 1.34 -4.29
C GLU A 5 -16.51 0.11 -5.05
N ASN A 6 -17.37 -0.87 -5.30
CA ASN A 6 -17.09 -2.04 -6.15
C ASN A 6 -15.75 -2.76 -5.84
N SER A 7 -15.38 -2.85 -4.55
CA SER A 7 -14.04 -3.21 -4.07
C SER A 7 -13.48 -4.58 -4.52
N TYR A 8 -14.34 -5.48 -4.97
CA TYR A 8 -13.97 -6.83 -5.44
C TYR A 8 -14.11 -7.01 -6.95
N GLN A 9 -14.43 -5.94 -7.68
CA GLN A 9 -14.49 -6.00 -9.13
C GLN A 9 -13.09 -5.84 -9.72
N ASP A 10 -12.78 -6.63 -10.75
CA ASP A 10 -11.45 -6.64 -11.37
C ASP A 10 -11.26 -5.53 -12.41
N TYR A 11 -11.49 -4.28 -12.01
CA TYR A 11 -11.20 -3.09 -12.80
C TYR A 11 -10.90 -1.89 -11.89
N PRO A 12 -10.19 -0.85 -12.38
CA PRO A 12 -9.81 0.29 -11.57
C PRO A 12 -11.04 1.04 -11.02
N GLN A 13 -10.94 1.52 -9.79
CA GLN A 13 -12.01 2.30 -9.15
C GLN A 13 -11.53 3.71 -8.81
N PRO A 14 -12.38 4.74 -8.97
CA PRO A 14 -12.00 6.11 -8.64
C PRO A 14 -11.78 6.28 -7.12
N ILE A 15 -10.76 7.05 -6.75
CA ILE A 15 -10.43 7.37 -5.35
C ILE A 15 -10.39 8.88 -5.07
N GLY A 16 -10.93 9.68 -5.99
CA GLY A 16 -10.84 11.14 -5.97
C GLY A 16 -9.57 11.65 -6.65
N TYR A 17 -9.40 12.98 -6.69
CA TYR A 17 -8.21 13.65 -7.25
C TYR A 17 -7.83 13.25 -8.68
N ASN A 18 -8.82 12.83 -9.48
CA ASN A 18 -8.61 12.28 -10.83
C ASN A 18 -7.67 11.05 -10.86
N ALA A 19 -7.63 10.29 -9.77
CA ALA A 19 -6.86 9.07 -9.61
C ALA A 19 -7.78 7.85 -9.39
N THR A 20 -7.24 6.67 -9.66
CA THR A 20 -7.90 5.38 -9.43
C THR A 20 -7.03 4.47 -8.60
N ILE A 21 -7.63 3.65 -7.74
CA ILE A 21 -6.98 2.42 -7.27
C ILE A 21 -6.95 1.43 -8.45
N SER A 22 -5.80 0.81 -8.70
CA SER A 22 -5.63 -0.15 -9.80
C SER A 22 -6.52 -1.38 -9.63
N ALA A 23 -6.77 -2.07 -10.73
CA ALA A 23 -7.48 -3.34 -10.69
C ALA A 23 -6.73 -4.38 -9.82
N PRO A 24 -7.46 -5.25 -9.10
CA PRO A 24 -6.89 -6.38 -8.34
C PRO A 24 -5.79 -7.15 -9.07
N HIS A 25 -5.97 -7.53 -10.34
CA HIS A 25 -4.94 -8.29 -11.08
C HIS A 25 -3.64 -7.51 -11.28
N MET A 26 -3.68 -6.18 -11.39
CA MET A 26 -2.48 -5.35 -11.53
C MET A 26 -1.65 -5.35 -10.25
N HIS A 27 -2.31 -5.32 -9.08
CA HIS A 27 -1.60 -5.46 -7.80
C HIS A 27 -0.98 -6.85 -7.65
N ALA A 28 -1.73 -7.90 -7.99
CA ALA A 28 -1.21 -9.28 -7.93
C ALA A 28 0.02 -9.46 -8.84
N MET A 29 -0.04 -8.93 -10.07
CA MET A 29 1.09 -8.98 -11.00
C MET A 29 2.33 -8.25 -10.46
N ALA A 30 2.16 -7.05 -9.90
CA ALA A 30 3.27 -6.29 -9.33
C ALA A 30 3.91 -7.00 -8.13
N LEU A 31 3.09 -7.55 -7.23
CA LEU A 31 3.58 -8.29 -6.06
C LEU A 31 4.29 -9.58 -6.46
N GLU A 32 3.77 -10.30 -7.47
CA GLU A 32 4.38 -11.54 -7.97
C GLU A 32 5.77 -11.27 -8.59
N LEU A 33 5.93 -10.17 -9.33
CA LEU A 33 7.22 -9.75 -9.88
C LEU A 33 8.23 -9.37 -8.79
N LEU A 34 7.75 -8.86 -7.65
CA LEU A 34 8.58 -8.39 -6.54
C LEU A 34 8.74 -9.42 -5.41
N LYS A 35 8.07 -10.58 -5.47
CA LYS A 35 8.00 -11.54 -4.35
C LYS A 35 9.36 -11.96 -3.81
N ASP A 36 10.35 -12.13 -4.69
CA ASP A 36 11.70 -12.56 -4.31
C ASP A 36 12.54 -11.41 -3.73
N HIS A 37 12.06 -10.17 -3.83
CA HIS A 37 12.67 -8.95 -3.29
C HIS A 37 11.95 -8.43 -2.04
N LEU A 38 10.67 -8.75 -1.86
CA LEU A 38 9.86 -8.42 -0.68
C LEU A 38 10.12 -9.42 0.45
N ARG A 39 11.35 -9.44 0.97
CA ARG A 39 11.78 -10.31 2.08
C ARG A 39 11.69 -9.59 3.42
N ASP A 40 11.71 -10.35 4.50
CA ASP A 40 11.73 -9.77 5.85
C ASP A 40 12.89 -8.80 6.06
N GLY A 41 12.56 -7.58 6.53
CA GLY A 41 13.54 -6.50 6.72
C GLY A 41 13.86 -5.70 5.45
N SER A 42 13.19 -5.95 4.33
CA SER A 42 13.41 -5.18 3.09
C SER A 42 12.97 -3.73 3.25
N THR A 43 13.68 -2.84 2.54
CA THR A 43 13.26 -1.45 2.37
C THR A 43 12.67 -1.27 0.98
N VAL A 44 11.43 -0.77 0.91
CA VAL A 44 10.63 -0.69 -0.31
C VAL A 44 10.15 0.74 -0.52
N LEU A 45 10.11 1.19 -1.77
CA LEU A 45 9.56 2.48 -2.18
C LEU A 45 8.43 2.24 -3.18
N ASP A 46 7.25 2.76 -2.88
CA ASP A 46 6.05 2.72 -3.73
C ASP A 46 5.76 4.15 -4.24
N ILE A 47 5.98 4.39 -5.54
CA ILE A 47 5.86 5.71 -6.16
C ILE A 47 4.48 5.84 -6.82
N GLY A 48 3.72 6.86 -6.43
CA GLY A 48 2.32 6.99 -6.83
C GLY A 48 1.43 6.08 -5.99
N SER A 49 1.63 6.12 -4.66
CA SER A 49 1.02 5.16 -3.73
C SER A 49 -0.52 5.24 -3.68
N GLY A 50 -1.13 6.33 -4.14
CA GLY A 50 -2.57 6.45 -4.33
C GLY A 50 -3.37 6.10 -3.08
N SER A 51 -4.15 5.02 -3.14
CA SER A 51 -4.99 4.59 -2.01
C SER A 51 -4.22 4.02 -0.81
N GLY A 52 -2.92 3.71 -0.97
CA GLY A 52 -2.08 3.02 0.00
C GLY A 52 -2.22 1.50 0.01
N TYR A 53 -3.02 0.91 -0.90
CA TYR A 53 -3.27 -0.52 -0.92
C TYR A 53 -1.99 -1.33 -1.20
N LEU A 54 -1.31 -1.01 -2.30
CA LEU A 54 -0.10 -1.74 -2.71
C LEU A 54 1.03 -1.56 -1.68
N THR A 55 1.20 -0.35 -1.16
CA THR A 55 2.11 -0.05 -0.05
C THR A 55 1.87 -0.96 1.16
N THR A 56 0.60 -1.18 1.53
CA THR A 56 0.22 -2.06 2.64
C THR A 56 0.55 -3.52 2.33
N CYS A 57 0.24 -3.99 1.13
CA CYS A 57 0.58 -5.35 0.71
C CYS A 57 2.09 -5.60 0.77
N MET A 58 2.90 -4.67 0.27
CA MET A 58 4.36 -4.76 0.34
C MET A 58 4.86 -4.79 1.78
N ALA A 59 4.26 -4.01 2.69
CA ALA A 59 4.66 -3.98 4.09
C ALA A 59 4.36 -5.30 4.81
N LEU A 60 3.22 -5.93 4.50
CA LEU A 60 2.87 -7.26 5.01
C LEU A 60 3.82 -8.33 4.48
N MET A 61 4.21 -8.27 3.20
CA MET A 61 5.16 -9.22 2.62
C MET A 61 6.59 -9.02 3.14
N ALA A 62 7.02 -7.79 3.38
CA ALA A 62 8.35 -7.48 3.89
C ALA A 62 8.50 -7.63 5.42
N SER A 63 7.45 -8.10 6.10
CA SER A 63 7.40 -8.27 7.56
C SER A 63 6.60 -9.53 7.95
N ILE A 64 6.82 -10.65 7.26
CA ILE A 64 6.19 -11.94 7.58
C ILE A 64 6.74 -12.47 8.93
N LEU A 65 8.02 -12.22 9.20
CA LEU A 65 8.66 -12.57 10.47
C LEU A 65 8.72 -11.35 11.42
N ASP A 66 8.17 -11.50 12.63
CA ASP A 66 8.05 -10.43 13.64
C ASP A 66 9.39 -9.85 14.13
N ASP A 67 10.49 -10.59 13.97
CA ASP A 67 11.83 -10.18 14.41
C ASP A 67 12.55 -9.25 13.42
N LYS A 68 12.06 -9.15 12.19
CA LYS A 68 12.63 -8.31 11.12
C LYS A 68 11.58 -7.35 10.56
N LYS A 69 11.55 -6.15 11.12
CA LYS A 69 10.64 -5.09 10.66
C LYS A 69 11.13 -4.50 9.34
N GLY A 70 10.52 -4.91 8.23
CA GLY A 70 10.67 -4.24 6.94
C GLY A 70 10.15 -2.80 6.99
N LYS A 71 10.60 -1.97 6.05
CA LYS A 71 10.15 -0.58 5.92
C LYS A 71 9.65 -0.30 4.51
N VAL A 72 8.45 0.21 4.39
CA VAL A 72 7.85 0.60 3.12
C VAL A 72 7.51 2.08 3.17
N VAL A 73 7.97 2.81 2.18
CA VAL A 73 7.63 4.22 1.99
C VAL A 73 6.72 4.34 0.78
N GLY A 74 5.49 4.80 0.97
CA GLY A 74 4.60 5.19 -0.12
C GLY A 74 4.68 6.69 -0.33
N ILE A 75 4.91 7.13 -1.56
CA ILE A 75 4.96 8.55 -1.91
C ILE A 75 3.87 8.91 -2.91
N ASP A 76 3.16 10.00 -2.66
CA ASP A 76 2.25 10.61 -3.62
C ASP A 76 2.37 12.14 -3.63
N HIS A 77 2.37 12.72 -4.82
CA HIS A 77 2.48 14.17 -4.98
C HIS A 77 1.18 14.92 -4.60
N ILE A 78 0.06 14.20 -4.50
CA ILE A 78 -1.23 14.78 -4.11
C ILE A 78 -1.45 14.57 -2.61
N LYS A 79 -1.34 15.64 -1.82
CA LYS A 79 -1.55 15.59 -0.35
C LYS A 79 -2.86 14.89 0.04
N GLY A 80 -3.92 15.13 -0.72
CA GLY A 80 -5.22 14.50 -0.47
C GLY A 80 -5.23 12.98 -0.63
N LEU A 81 -4.38 12.41 -1.49
CA LEU A 81 -4.16 10.97 -1.61
C LEU A 81 -3.27 10.46 -0.48
N VAL A 82 -2.27 11.22 -0.06
CA VAL A 82 -1.46 10.89 1.13
C VAL A 82 -2.35 10.79 2.38
N ASP A 83 -3.19 11.79 2.65
CA ASP A 83 -4.12 11.77 3.78
C ASP A 83 -5.12 10.60 3.67
N LEU A 84 -5.64 10.34 2.47
CA LEU A 84 -6.54 9.21 2.20
C LEU A 84 -5.87 7.87 2.49
N SER A 85 -4.62 7.68 2.03
CA SER A 85 -3.87 6.45 2.25
C SER A 85 -3.64 6.18 3.73
N ILE A 86 -3.23 7.19 4.51
CA ILE A 86 -3.07 7.11 5.97
C ILE A 86 -4.39 6.71 6.63
N SER A 87 -5.50 7.32 6.21
CA SER A 87 -6.84 6.97 6.72
C SER A 87 -7.21 5.52 6.40
N ASN A 88 -7.00 5.07 5.17
CA ASN A 88 -7.30 3.70 4.74
C ASN A 88 -6.48 2.66 5.51
N ILE A 89 -5.17 2.88 5.63
CA ILE A 89 -4.26 2.00 6.38
C ILE A 89 -4.67 1.95 7.85
N SER A 90 -5.02 3.10 8.44
CA SER A 90 -5.39 3.19 9.86
C SER A 90 -6.66 2.41 10.24
N LYS A 91 -7.51 2.03 9.28
CA LYS A 91 -8.72 1.24 9.57
C LYS A 91 -8.40 -0.16 10.11
N HIS A 92 -7.37 -0.82 9.58
CA HIS A 92 -7.04 -2.22 9.91
C HIS A 92 -5.55 -2.50 10.13
N HIS A 93 -4.67 -1.56 9.79
CA HIS A 93 -3.21 -1.72 9.79
C HIS A 93 -2.51 -0.51 10.43
N ARG A 94 -3.15 0.10 11.44
CA ARG A 94 -2.61 1.28 12.14
C ARG A 94 -1.27 0.98 12.82
N ASP A 95 -1.08 -0.24 13.29
CA ASP A 95 0.17 -0.73 13.87
C ASP A 95 1.35 -0.58 12.91
N LEU A 96 1.16 -0.83 11.61
CA LEU A 96 2.22 -0.66 10.60
C LEU A 96 2.70 0.79 10.50
N LEU A 97 1.80 1.77 10.66
CA LEU A 97 2.15 3.19 10.71
C LEU A 97 2.84 3.55 12.03
N MET A 98 2.29 3.13 13.16
CA MET A 98 2.81 3.47 14.49
C MET A 98 4.20 2.88 14.75
N ASP A 99 4.47 1.68 14.22
CA ASP A 99 5.75 1.01 14.30
C ASP A 99 6.81 1.56 13.33
N GLY A 100 6.42 2.49 12.45
CA GLY A 100 7.30 3.03 11.40
C GLY A 100 7.59 2.04 10.27
N ARG A 101 6.84 0.94 10.18
CA ARG A 101 6.92 -0.05 9.08
C ARG A 101 6.37 0.51 7.77
N ILE A 102 5.35 1.36 7.85
CA ILE A 102 4.86 2.17 6.73
C ILE A 102 5.11 3.65 7.01
N THR A 103 5.56 4.39 6.00
CA THR A 103 5.56 5.85 5.99
C THR A 103 4.89 6.34 4.71
N MET A 104 3.88 7.20 4.82
CA MET A 104 3.24 7.85 3.68
C MET A 104 3.72 9.29 3.58
N VAL A 105 4.14 9.72 2.39
CA VAL A 105 4.76 11.03 2.14
C VAL A 105 4.13 11.72 0.94
#